data_AF-A0A535ELT4-F1
#
_entry.id   AF-A0A535ELT4-F1
#
_cell.length_a   1.000
_cell.length_b   1.000
_cell.length_c   1.000
_cell.angle_alpha   90.00
_cell.angle_beta   90.00
_cell.angle_gamma   90.00
#
_symmetry.space_group_name_H-M   'P 1'
#
loop_
_entity.id
_entity.type
_entity.pdbx_description
1 polymer ?
#
loop_
_entity_poly.entity_id
_entity_poly.type
_entity_poly.pdbx_seq_one_letter_code
_entity_poly.pdbx_strand_id
1 'polypeptide(L)'
;MADSPFLQSVERRRPGSSMRNYVTRTLPHSSAVVVSNRAPHEPRPEGGFARGAGGVVTALLTLAEVTSADWVSCVRTEAERNMVEQQGETIVAPLGRSTTKLHYVNPTREQYHMYYSVIANPVLWFIQHYLWNLAQEPNVDSEIHTAWADGYVEVNRQVARRVVEVGHQLPERPLIMVHDYQLYLVPKMVRRELPGAIITHFVHIPWPTPQYWKVLPRHMRDAILEGLLGCDIVGFQSSLDVRNFLMTCDENAGLAVDDKERAVLIDGRVVYARHYPISIEVAATTRLAFSHSVLVEERKLREWRPEHLIVRIDRTDPSKNIVRGFRAFGILLDQHPELRGQVTFLASLMPSRTDVPGAQGHGRSAQLRRAARQSCLRRPQPCVQGRRARQPQQRRHRAVRERRRIRGAASSRPFGQPVRHRGDGRRDLPRPGDGRGGKEAPERGCSRRRAHK
;
A
#
# COMPACT_ATOMS: atom_id res chain seq x y z
N MET A 1 40.26 6.63 1.79
CA MET A 1 39.43 5.49 1.33
C MET A 1 38.55 5.90 0.15
N ALA A 2 39.11 6.56 -0.87
CA ALA A 2 38.36 7.05 -2.05
C ALA A 2 38.57 6.17 -3.30
N ASP A 3 39.45 5.17 -3.23
CA ASP A 3 39.89 4.39 -4.39
C ASP A 3 39.32 2.97 -4.39
N SER A 4 37.99 2.84 -4.46
CA SER A 4 37.38 1.57 -4.84
C SER A 4 37.14 1.56 -6.35
N PRO A 5 37.76 0.63 -7.12
CA PRO A 5 37.52 0.49 -8.56
C PRO A 5 36.04 0.30 -8.92
N PHE A 6 35.26 -0.26 -7.98
CA PHE A 6 33.81 -0.42 -8.12
C PHE A 6 33.09 0.93 -8.18
N LEU A 7 33.45 1.89 -7.30
CA LEU A 7 32.87 3.23 -7.27
C LEU A 7 33.16 3.99 -8.57
N GLN A 8 34.40 3.88 -9.08
CA GLN A 8 34.77 4.49 -10.36
C GLN A 8 34.01 3.88 -11.55
N SER A 9 33.66 2.58 -11.50
CA SER A 9 32.87 1.93 -12.57
C SER A 9 31.39 2.34 -12.56
N VAL A 10 30.82 2.62 -11.37
CA VAL A 10 29.44 3.08 -11.22
C VAL A 10 29.30 4.53 -11.69
N GLU A 11 30.31 5.37 -11.47
CA GLU A 11 30.34 6.76 -11.94
C GLU A 11 30.64 6.89 -13.44
N ARG A 12 31.28 5.89 -14.07
CA ARG A 12 31.69 5.91 -15.49
C ARG A 12 30.57 5.75 -16.52
N ARG A 13 29.29 5.66 -16.14
CA ARG A 13 28.18 5.65 -17.12
C ARG A 13 27.82 7.08 -17.56
N ARG A 14 28.51 7.54 -18.61
CA ARG A 14 28.24 8.70 -19.49
C ARG A 14 27.91 10.04 -18.79
N PRO A 15 28.85 11.00 -18.76
CA PRO A 15 28.52 12.41 -18.57
C PRO A 15 27.85 12.93 -19.86
N GLY A 16 26.51 12.88 -19.95
CA GLY A 16 25.86 13.23 -21.22
C GLY A 16 24.33 13.21 -21.26
N SER A 17 23.67 13.45 -20.13
CA SER A 17 22.37 14.12 -19.98
C SER A 17 21.86 13.79 -18.59
N SER A 18 21.67 14.80 -17.75
CA SER A 18 20.85 14.61 -16.55
C SER A 18 19.53 13.98 -17.00
N MET A 19 18.98 13.01 -16.26
CA MET A 19 17.64 12.46 -16.53
C MET A 19 16.61 13.58 -16.76
N ARG A 20 16.82 14.72 -16.11
CA ARG A 20 16.12 15.98 -16.35
C ARG A 20 16.18 16.46 -17.79
N ASN A 21 17.38 16.56 -18.38
CA ASN A 21 17.55 16.97 -19.78
C ASN A 21 16.88 15.99 -20.75
N TYR A 22 16.95 14.69 -20.46
CA TYR A 22 16.29 13.67 -21.28
C TYR A 22 14.76 13.84 -21.23
N VAL A 23 14.19 14.02 -20.04
CA VAL A 23 12.75 14.21 -19.86
C VAL A 23 12.28 15.52 -20.49
N THR A 24 12.97 16.64 -20.23
CA THR A 24 12.63 17.94 -20.83
C THR A 24 12.65 17.88 -22.36
N ARG A 25 13.59 17.13 -22.95
CA ARG A 25 13.67 16.95 -24.42
C ARG A 25 12.57 16.04 -24.98
N THR A 26 12.19 15.00 -24.23
CA THR A 26 11.28 13.95 -24.73
C THR A 26 9.81 14.30 -24.45
N LEU A 27 9.54 15.08 -23.40
CA LEU A 27 8.20 15.46 -22.95
C LEU A 27 8.10 16.99 -22.71
N PRO A 28 8.44 17.84 -23.71
CA PRO A 28 8.50 19.30 -23.52
C PRO A 28 7.14 19.96 -23.27
N HIS A 29 6.04 19.36 -23.73
CA HIS A 29 4.67 19.90 -23.67
C HIS A 29 3.75 18.98 -22.86
N SER A 30 4.21 18.56 -21.68
CA SER A 30 3.42 17.67 -20.83
C SER A 30 3.55 18.05 -19.36
N SER A 31 2.41 18.11 -18.70
CA SER A 31 2.33 18.29 -17.25
C SER A 31 2.06 16.95 -16.59
N ALA A 32 3.02 16.49 -15.79
CA ALA A 32 2.97 15.16 -15.21
C ALA A 32 2.16 15.13 -13.92
N VAL A 33 1.36 14.08 -13.74
CA VAL A 33 0.65 13.77 -12.48
C VAL A 33 0.95 12.33 -12.11
N VAL A 34 1.57 12.12 -10.95
CA VAL A 34 1.76 10.80 -10.36
C VAL A 34 0.53 10.45 -9.52
N VAL A 35 -0.05 9.28 -9.75
CA VAL A 35 -1.23 8.80 -9.01
C VAL A 35 -0.87 7.49 -8.33
N SER A 36 -0.88 7.47 -7.00
CA SER A 36 -0.58 6.26 -6.23
C SER A 36 -1.38 6.20 -4.94
N ASN A 37 -1.63 4.99 -4.43
CA ASN A 37 -2.37 4.83 -3.18
C ASN A 37 -1.73 5.57 -1.98
N ARG A 38 -0.40 5.70 -1.99
CA ARG A 38 0.37 6.37 -0.92
C ARG A 38 1.01 7.65 -1.43
N ALA A 39 1.05 8.66 -0.57
CA ALA A 39 1.82 9.87 -0.77
C ALA A 39 3.35 9.59 -0.75
N PRO A 40 4.17 10.46 -1.37
CA PRO A 40 5.62 10.36 -1.34
C PRO A 40 6.21 10.58 0.06
N HIS A 41 5.45 11.29 0.90
CA HIS A 41 5.83 11.72 2.22
C HIS A 41 4.68 11.49 3.21
N GLU A 42 5.01 11.08 4.43
CA GLU A 42 4.04 10.87 5.50
C GLU A 42 4.15 12.03 6.52
N PRO A 43 3.04 12.64 6.94
CA PRO A 43 3.06 13.69 7.94
C PRO A 43 3.53 13.14 9.29
N ARG A 44 4.34 13.93 10.01
CA ARG A 44 4.80 13.59 11.35
C ARG A 44 3.90 14.20 12.43
N PRO A 45 3.68 13.52 13.57
CA PRO A 45 2.92 14.09 14.69
C PRO A 45 3.48 15.42 15.21
N GLU A 46 4.82 15.57 15.20
CA GLU A 46 5.53 16.79 15.59
C GLU A 46 5.56 17.90 14.52
N GLY A 47 4.90 17.69 13.38
CA GLY A 47 4.91 18.60 12.23
C GLY A 47 5.97 18.23 11.18
N GLY A 48 5.73 18.67 9.94
CA GLY A 48 6.56 18.34 8.79
C GLY A 48 6.37 16.92 8.26
N PHE A 49 7.29 16.47 7.40
CA PHE A 49 7.16 15.24 6.62
C PHE A 49 8.30 14.25 6.87
N ALA A 50 7.97 12.96 7.01
CA ALA A 50 8.88 11.84 6.85
C ALA A 50 8.83 11.34 5.40
N ARG A 51 9.93 10.78 4.89
CA ARG A 51 9.91 10.11 3.59
C ARG A 51 9.05 8.85 3.71
N GLY A 52 8.10 8.67 2.78
CA GLY A 52 7.23 7.50 2.77
C GLY A 52 8.04 6.21 2.64
N ALA A 53 7.68 5.19 3.43
CA ALA A 53 8.36 3.90 3.41
C ALA A 53 7.87 3.02 2.24
N GLY A 54 8.77 2.63 1.33
CA GLY A 54 8.48 1.69 0.25
C GLY A 54 9.41 1.79 -0.95
N GLY A 55 9.70 0.65 -1.59
CA GLY A 55 10.55 0.61 -2.79
C GLY A 55 9.97 1.38 -3.97
N VAL A 56 8.64 1.31 -4.16
CA VAL A 56 7.92 2.02 -5.24
C VAL A 56 8.03 3.53 -5.08
N VAL A 57 7.69 4.07 -3.90
CA VAL A 57 7.79 5.52 -3.63
C VAL A 57 9.22 6.01 -3.86
N THR A 58 10.23 5.26 -3.43
CA THR A 58 11.64 5.63 -3.61
C THR A 58 12.02 5.79 -5.08
N ALA A 59 11.55 4.88 -5.95
CA ALA A 59 11.82 4.94 -7.39
C ALA A 59 11.02 6.04 -8.10
N LEU A 60 9.78 6.29 -7.67
CA LEU A 60 8.91 7.31 -8.28
C LEU A 60 9.30 8.73 -7.91
N LEU A 61 9.93 8.95 -6.74
CA LEU A 61 10.37 10.28 -6.30
C LEU A 61 11.31 10.94 -7.31
N THR A 62 12.27 10.20 -7.88
CA THR A 62 13.21 10.77 -8.85
C THR A 62 12.53 11.10 -10.18
N LEU A 63 11.56 10.27 -10.61
CA LEU A 63 10.75 10.55 -11.78
C LEU A 63 9.93 11.83 -11.57
N ALA A 64 9.20 11.90 -10.46
CA ALA A 64 8.36 13.03 -10.09
C ALA A 64 9.17 14.33 -9.97
N GLU A 65 10.35 14.28 -9.35
CA GLU A 65 11.24 15.45 -9.21
C GLU A 65 11.69 15.96 -10.59
N VAL A 66 12.06 15.04 -11.48
CA VAL A 66 12.52 15.38 -12.82
C VAL A 66 11.38 15.95 -13.69
N THR A 67 10.17 15.42 -13.56
CA THR A 67 9.00 15.90 -14.30
C THR A 67 8.29 17.07 -13.62
N SER A 68 8.73 17.48 -12.42
CA SER A 68 7.99 18.41 -11.55
C SER A 68 6.51 18.02 -11.42
N ALA A 69 6.25 16.72 -11.25
CA ALA A 69 4.88 16.20 -11.27
C ALA A 69 4.12 16.62 -10.03
N ASP A 70 2.84 16.95 -10.21
CA ASP A 70 1.85 16.96 -9.13
C ASP A 70 1.56 15.51 -8.71
N TRP A 71 1.11 15.31 -7.47
CA TRP A 71 0.90 13.98 -6.91
C TRP A 71 -0.50 13.82 -6.36
N VAL A 72 -1.24 12.80 -6.81
CA VAL A 72 -2.56 12.44 -6.27
C VAL A 72 -2.44 11.16 -5.43
N SER A 73 -2.96 11.19 -4.19
CA SER A 73 -2.92 10.02 -3.30
C SER A 73 -4.11 9.94 -2.35
N CYS A 74 -4.39 8.75 -1.81
CA CYS A 74 -5.45 8.56 -0.83
C CYS A 74 -4.97 8.96 0.57
N VAL A 75 -5.89 9.49 1.37
CA VAL A 75 -5.74 9.60 2.83
C VAL A 75 -5.91 8.21 3.44
N ARG A 76 -4.96 7.80 4.29
CA ARG A 76 -4.90 6.42 4.83
C ARG A 76 -4.82 6.39 6.35
N THR A 77 -4.12 7.35 6.93
CA THR A 77 -3.80 7.40 8.37
C THR A 77 -4.52 8.55 9.07
N GLU A 78 -4.63 8.46 10.40
CA GLU A 78 -5.12 9.59 11.24
C GLU A 78 -4.33 10.87 11.00
N ALA A 79 -3.00 10.75 10.88
CA ALA A 79 -2.14 11.91 10.67
C ALA A 79 -2.44 12.59 9.33
N GLU A 80 -2.69 11.82 8.26
CA GLU A 80 -3.10 12.35 6.97
C GLU A 80 -4.52 12.96 7.02
N ARG A 81 -5.47 12.35 7.74
CA ARG A 81 -6.83 12.88 7.92
C ARG A 81 -6.81 14.22 8.65
N ASN A 82 -6.16 14.28 9.81
CA ASN A 82 -6.03 15.51 10.60
C ASN A 82 -5.33 16.63 9.80
N MET A 83 -4.33 16.27 8.99
CA MET A 83 -3.64 17.24 8.14
C MET A 83 -4.57 17.79 7.04
N VAL A 84 -5.33 16.93 6.37
CA VAL A 84 -6.30 17.35 5.34
C VAL A 84 -7.43 18.20 5.93
N GLU A 85 -7.91 17.87 7.14
CA GLU A 85 -8.91 18.68 7.84
C GLU A 85 -8.40 20.08 8.19
N GLN A 86 -7.10 20.21 8.50
CA GLN A 86 -6.49 21.49 8.89
C GLN A 86 -6.04 22.35 7.72
N GLN A 87 -5.49 21.74 6.67
CA GLN A 87 -4.79 22.44 5.56
C GLN A 87 -5.51 22.31 4.22
N GLY A 88 -6.56 21.49 4.15
CA GLY A 88 -7.27 21.15 2.92
C GLY A 88 -6.66 19.96 2.18
N GLU A 89 -7.33 19.58 1.10
CA GLU A 89 -6.97 18.41 0.28
C GLU A 89 -5.83 18.68 -0.71
N THR A 90 -5.30 19.90 -0.77
CA THR A 90 -4.12 20.23 -1.58
C THR A 90 -3.09 20.91 -0.71
N ILE A 91 -1.92 20.31 -0.61
CA ILE A 91 -0.82 20.86 0.18
C ILE A 91 0.48 20.86 -0.61
N VAL A 92 1.41 21.73 -0.23
CA VAL A 92 2.75 21.73 -0.80
C VAL A 92 3.64 20.81 0.03
N ALA A 93 4.17 19.77 -0.59
CA ALA A 93 5.05 18.79 0.06
C ALA A 93 6.47 18.84 -0.55
N PRO A 94 7.50 18.48 0.23
CA PRO A 94 8.84 18.27 -0.33
C PRO A 94 8.83 17.19 -1.42
N LEU A 95 9.72 17.29 -2.39
CA LEU A 95 9.95 16.29 -3.43
C LEU A 95 11.44 16.28 -3.80
N GLY A 96 12.23 15.50 -3.04
CA GLY A 96 13.69 15.50 -3.22
C GLY A 96 14.28 16.87 -2.92
N ARG A 97 14.79 17.57 -3.94
CA ARG A 97 15.33 18.94 -3.84
C ARG A 97 14.34 20.03 -4.24
N SER A 98 13.13 19.67 -4.66
CA SER A 98 12.05 20.60 -5.01
C SER A 98 10.84 20.43 -4.10
N THR A 99 9.74 21.11 -4.43
CA THR A 99 8.43 20.88 -3.86
C THR A 99 7.46 20.39 -4.95
N THR A 100 6.33 19.84 -4.52
CA THR A 100 5.22 19.42 -5.40
C THR A 100 3.89 19.73 -4.72
N LYS A 101 2.82 19.86 -5.52
CA LYS A 101 1.46 19.84 -5.00
C LYS A 101 1.04 18.39 -4.78
N LEU A 102 0.69 18.09 -3.54
CA LEU A 102 0.12 16.83 -3.12
C LEU A 102 -1.39 17.00 -2.93
N HIS A 103 -2.14 16.33 -3.80
CA HIS A 103 -3.59 16.30 -3.84
C HIS A 103 -4.09 15.02 -3.15
N TYR A 104 -4.70 15.19 -2.00
CA TYR A 104 -5.31 14.09 -1.27
C TYR A 104 -6.72 13.80 -1.76
N VAL A 105 -7.07 12.52 -1.73
CA VAL A 105 -8.43 11.99 -1.88
C VAL A 105 -8.82 11.43 -0.53
N ASN A 106 -9.95 11.87 0.03
CA ASN A 106 -10.33 11.57 1.41
C ASN A 106 -11.50 10.57 1.49
N PRO A 107 -11.31 9.29 1.15
CA PRO A 107 -12.36 8.29 1.33
C PRO A 107 -12.70 8.13 2.81
N THR A 108 -13.92 7.70 3.11
CA THR A 108 -14.29 7.32 4.48
C THR A 108 -13.42 6.17 4.98
N ARG A 109 -13.41 5.94 6.30
CA ARG A 109 -12.58 4.89 6.92
C ARG A 109 -13.02 3.51 6.42
N GLU A 110 -14.33 3.35 6.33
CA GLU A 110 -15.02 2.16 5.88
C GLU A 110 -14.71 1.90 4.40
N GLN A 111 -14.80 2.92 3.54
CA GLN A 111 -14.41 2.83 2.13
C GLN A 111 -12.95 2.41 1.98
N TYR A 112 -12.04 3.07 2.69
CA TYR A 112 -10.61 2.74 2.61
C TYR A 112 -10.31 1.33 3.13
N HIS A 113 -10.97 0.90 4.20
CA HIS A 113 -10.86 -0.47 4.72
C HIS A 113 -11.32 -1.50 3.69
N MET A 114 -12.50 -1.33 3.10
CA MET A 114 -13.01 -2.23 2.05
C MET A 114 -12.10 -2.26 0.83
N TYR A 115 -11.67 -1.09 0.35
CA TYR A 115 -10.75 -0.96 -0.79
C TYR A 115 -9.39 -1.63 -0.53
N TYR A 116 -8.74 -1.34 0.61
CA TYR A 116 -7.35 -1.72 0.85
C TYR A 116 -7.22 -3.05 1.60
N SER A 117 -8.00 -3.23 2.65
CA SER A 117 -7.87 -4.34 3.62
C SER A 117 -8.77 -5.52 3.31
N VAL A 118 -9.77 -5.38 2.43
CA VAL A 118 -10.62 -6.50 1.96
C VAL A 118 -10.32 -6.86 0.50
N ILE A 119 -10.27 -5.88 -0.42
CA ILE A 119 -10.04 -6.17 -1.85
C ILE A 119 -8.56 -6.18 -2.23
N ALA A 120 -7.85 -5.06 -2.07
CA ALA A 120 -6.52 -4.93 -2.65
C ALA A 120 -5.53 -5.96 -2.07
N ASN A 121 -5.37 -6.04 -0.75
CA ASN A 121 -4.36 -6.90 -0.14
C ASN A 121 -4.76 -8.37 0.06
N PRO A 122 -6.00 -8.72 0.41
CA PRO A 122 -6.39 -10.14 0.51
C PRO A 122 -6.73 -10.76 -0.84
N VAL A 123 -7.42 -10.05 -1.74
CA VAL A 123 -7.90 -10.64 -3.00
C VAL A 123 -6.88 -10.44 -4.12
N LEU A 124 -6.61 -9.18 -4.52
CA LEU A 124 -5.77 -8.91 -5.70
C LEU A 124 -4.33 -9.36 -5.49
N TRP A 125 -3.72 -9.01 -4.36
CA TRP A 125 -2.36 -9.45 -4.04
C TRP A 125 -2.23 -10.98 -4.05
N PHE A 126 -3.20 -11.73 -3.52
CA PHE A 126 -3.12 -13.20 -3.45
C PHE A 126 -3.23 -13.84 -4.81
N ILE A 127 -4.15 -13.33 -5.63
CA ILE A 127 -4.34 -13.84 -7.00
C ILE A 127 -3.08 -13.58 -7.82
N GLN A 128 -2.55 -12.37 -7.76
CA GLN A 128 -1.37 -11.97 -8.54
C GLN A 128 -0.05 -12.58 -8.04
N HIS A 129 0.00 -13.13 -6.82
CA HIS A 129 1.16 -13.84 -6.29
C HIS A 129 0.96 -15.36 -6.18
N TYR A 130 -0.11 -15.93 -6.75
CA TYR A 130 -0.42 -17.36 -6.70
C TYR A 130 -0.43 -17.94 -5.28
N LEU A 131 -1.08 -17.22 -4.35
CA LEU A 131 -1.06 -17.57 -2.93
C LEU A 131 -2.28 -18.37 -2.47
N TRP A 132 -3.30 -18.52 -3.32
CA TRP A 132 -4.51 -19.25 -2.95
C TRP A 132 -4.33 -20.75 -3.06
N ASN A 133 -4.86 -21.46 -2.07
CA ASN A 133 -5.14 -22.88 -2.18
C ASN A 133 -6.52 -23.06 -2.80
N LEU A 134 -6.61 -23.19 -4.12
CA LEU A 134 -7.88 -23.22 -4.86
C LEU A 134 -8.86 -24.31 -4.43
N ALA A 135 -8.41 -25.35 -3.71
CA ALA A 135 -9.28 -26.36 -3.13
C ALA A 135 -10.08 -25.86 -1.92
N GLN A 136 -9.70 -24.74 -1.31
CA GLN A 136 -10.27 -24.23 -0.05
C GLN A 136 -10.59 -22.73 -0.10
N GLU A 137 -9.83 -21.95 -0.87
CA GLU A 137 -9.88 -20.50 -0.90
C GLU A 137 -9.64 -19.98 -2.34
N PRO A 138 -10.14 -18.79 -2.72
CA PRO A 138 -10.93 -17.87 -1.90
C PRO A 138 -12.41 -18.29 -1.82
N ASN A 139 -13.05 -17.97 -0.69
CA ASN A 139 -14.50 -17.88 -0.65
C ASN A 139 -14.89 -16.44 -1.04
N VAL A 140 -15.61 -16.30 -2.15
CA VAL A 140 -16.13 -14.99 -2.60
C VAL A 140 -17.57 -14.87 -2.15
N ASP A 141 -17.73 -14.24 -0.98
CA ASP A 141 -19.03 -14.04 -0.33
C ASP A 141 -19.54 -12.60 -0.51
N SER A 142 -20.68 -12.30 0.12
CA SER A 142 -21.30 -10.98 0.09
C SER A 142 -20.38 -9.87 0.62
N GLU A 143 -19.49 -10.15 1.57
CA GLU A 143 -18.55 -9.15 2.08
C GLU A 143 -17.58 -8.70 0.99
N ILE A 144 -17.04 -9.65 0.21
CA ILE A 144 -16.16 -9.32 -0.93
C ILE A 144 -16.92 -8.53 -2.01
N HIS A 145 -18.16 -8.91 -2.32
CA HIS A 145 -18.96 -8.17 -3.31
C HIS A 145 -19.29 -6.73 -2.85
N THR A 146 -19.68 -6.54 -1.59
CA THR A 146 -19.92 -5.21 -1.01
C THR A 146 -18.62 -4.40 -1.00
N ALA A 147 -17.51 -4.99 -0.53
CA ALA A 147 -16.23 -4.30 -0.48
C ALA A 147 -15.69 -3.92 -1.87
N TRP A 148 -16.02 -4.70 -2.90
CA TRP A 148 -15.73 -4.35 -4.28
C TRP A 148 -16.51 -3.11 -4.72
N ALA A 149 -17.83 -3.09 -4.54
CA ALA A 149 -18.70 -2.02 -5.00
C ALA A 149 -18.50 -0.71 -4.20
N ASP A 150 -18.58 -0.81 -2.88
CA ASP A 150 -18.62 0.34 -1.97
C ASP A 150 -17.23 0.78 -1.49
N GLY A 151 -16.23 -0.09 -1.64
CA GLY A 151 -14.83 0.21 -1.35
C GLY A 151 -14.03 0.41 -2.64
N TYR A 152 -13.70 -0.68 -3.32
CA TYR A 152 -12.68 -0.65 -4.37
C TYR A 152 -13.06 0.26 -5.55
N VAL A 153 -14.28 0.10 -6.06
CA VAL A 153 -14.81 0.91 -7.17
C VAL A 153 -15.00 2.37 -6.74
N GLU A 154 -15.56 2.61 -5.56
CA GLU A 154 -15.83 3.96 -5.06
C GLU A 154 -14.54 4.76 -4.78
N VAL A 155 -13.53 4.16 -4.15
CA VAL A 155 -12.23 4.82 -3.94
C VAL A 155 -11.54 5.11 -5.28
N ASN A 156 -11.55 4.17 -6.23
CA ASN A 156 -11.01 4.42 -7.58
C ASN A 156 -11.75 5.57 -8.30
N ARG A 157 -13.09 5.66 -8.12
CA ARG A 157 -13.91 6.75 -8.67
C ARG A 157 -13.54 8.10 -8.06
N GLN A 158 -13.37 8.17 -6.74
CA GLN A 158 -12.93 9.40 -6.07
C GLN A 158 -11.53 9.82 -6.53
N VAL A 159 -10.60 8.87 -6.67
CA VAL A 159 -9.26 9.14 -7.20
C VAL A 159 -9.32 9.65 -8.64
N ALA A 160 -10.10 9.01 -9.51
CA ALA A 160 -10.25 9.43 -10.89
C ALA A 160 -10.82 10.84 -11.01
N ARG A 161 -11.86 11.18 -10.23
CA ARG A 161 -12.40 12.54 -10.16
C ARG A 161 -11.33 13.56 -9.80
N ARG A 162 -10.54 13.26 -8.77
CA ARG A 162 -9.47 14.15 -8.34
C ARG A 162 -8.38 14.34 -9.40
N VAL A 163 -8.01 13.27 -10.10
CA VAL A 163 -7.07 13.33 -11.23
C VAL A 163 -7.62 14.19 -12.36
N VAL A 164 -8.90 14.10 -12.66
CA VAL A 164 -9.56 14.92 -13.71
C VAL A 164 -9.56 16.41 -13.32
N GLU A 165 -9.92 16.73 -12.08
CA GLU A 165 -9.86 18.11 -11.54
C GLU A 165 -8.46 18.71 -11.68
N VAL A 166 -7.43 17.97 -11.26
CA VAL A 166 -6.03 18.40 -11.39
C VAL A 166 -5.67 18.53 -12.87
N GLY A 167 -6.03 17.55 -13.69
CA GLY A 167 -5.73 17.51 -15.12
C GLY A 167 -6.27 18.72 -15.90
N HIS A 168 -7.46 19.22 -15.57
CA HIS A 168 -8.01 20.43 -16.18
C HIS A 168 -7.29 21.72 -15.78
N GLN A 169 -6.55 21.71 -14.68
CA GLN A 169 -5.79 22.87 -14.19
C GLN A 169 -4.34 22.88 -14.66
N LEU A 170 -3.90 21.82 -15.35
CA LEU A 170 -2.52 21.72 -15.83
C LEU A 170 -2.29 22.68 -17.02
N PRO A 171 -1.12 23.32 -17.08
CA PRO A 171 -0.81 24.26 -18.16
C PRO A 171 -0.56 23.58 -19.51
N GLU A 172 -0.14 22.32 -19.49
CA GLU A 172 0.22 21.53 -20.67
C GLU A 172 -0.58 20.23 -20.71
N ARG A 173 -0.49 19.51 -21.83
CA ARG A 173 -1.16 18.21 -22.01
C ARG A 173 -0.91 17.29 -20.78
N PRO A 174 -1.97 16.76 -20.14
CA PRO A 174 -1.79 15.91 -18.96
C PRO A 174 -1.06 14.61 -19.30
N LEU A 175 0.01 14.32 -18.55
CA LEU A 175 0.68 13.02 -18.49
C LEU A 175 0.34 12.35 -17.15
N ILE A 176 -0.64 11.45 -17.17
CA ILE A 176 -1.15 10.77 -15.98
C ILE A 176 -0.41 9.45 -15.81
N MET A 177 0.32 9.31 -14.71
CA MET A 177 1.12 8.12 -14.38
C MET A 177 0.51 7.43 -13.17
N VAL A 178 -0.33 6.43 -13.43
CA VAL A 178 -1.02 5.65 -12.40
C VAL A 178 -0.15 4.49 -11.94
N HIS A 179 -0.10 4.24 -10.64
CA HIS A 179 0.75 3.21 -10.08
C HIS A 179 -0.01 2.23 -9.21
N ASP A 180 0.27 0.97 -9.52
CA ASP A 180 0.01 -0.22 -8.71
C ASP A 180 -1.46 -0.70 -8.67
N TYR A 181 -1.61 -1.95 -8.23
CA TYR A 181 -2.84 -2.74 -8.33
C TYR A 181 -4.05 -2.19 -7.56
N GLN A 182 -3.85 -1.19 -6.70
CA GLN A 182 -4.98 -0.59 -5.99
C GLN A 182 -5.80 0.32 -6.91
N LEU A 183 -5.21 0.83 -8.00
CA LEU A 183 -5.79 1.87 -8.85
C LEU A 183 -6.11 1.40 -10.27
N TYR A 184 -6.51 0.14 -10.46
CA TYR A 184 -6.74 -0.42 -11.79
C TYR A 184 -7.88 0.24 -12.58
N LEU A 185 -8.87 0.81 -11.91
CA LEU A 185 -10.05 1.37 -12.59
C LEU A 185 -9.88 2.83 -12.98
N VAL A 186 -8.90 3.51 -12.38
CA VAL A 186 -8.63 4.94 -12.61
C VAL A 186 -8.40 5.27 -14.09
N PRO A 187 -7.57 4.54 -14.88
CA PRO A 187 -7.22 4.99 -16.22
C PRO A 187 -8.42 5.12 -17.17
N LYS A 188 -9.35 4.14 -17.17
CA LYS A 188 -10.58 4.22 -17.96
C LYS A 188 -11.47 5.38 -17.54
N MET A 189 -11.61 5.62 -16.23
CA MET A 189 -12.41 6.73 -15.72
C MET A 189 -11.83 8.08 -16.13
N VAL A 190 -10.50 8.25 -16.02
CA VAL A 190 -9.80 9.47 -16.42
C VAL A 190 -9.87 9.67 -17.94
N ARG A 191 -9.67 8.62 -18.75
CA ARG A 191 -9.71 8.69 -20.21
C ARG A 191 -11.04 9.25 -20.74
N ARG A 192 -12.16 8.95 -20.08
CA ARG A 192 -13.49 9.42 -20.48
C ARG A 192 -13.62 10.94 -20.40
N GLU A 193 -13.07 11.53 -19.35
CA GLU A 193 -13.15 12.98 -19.10
C GLU A 193 -11.98 13.75 -19.73
N LEU A 194 -10.80 13.10 -19.84
CA LEU A 194 -9.58 13.67 -20.43
C LEU A 194 -9.13 12.82 -21.64
N PRO A 195 -9.88 12.81 -22.76
CA PRO A 195 -9.58 11.98 -23.92
C PRO A 195 -8.21 12.27 -24.53
N GLY A 196 -7.73 13.52 -24.42
CA GLY A 196 -6.43 13.95 -24.91
C GLY A 196 -5.25 13.63 -23.99
N ALA A 197 -5.45 13.16 -22.76
CA ALA A 197 -4.34 12.87 -21.84
C ALA A 197 -3.43 11.76 -22.36
N ILE A 198 -2.17 11.74 -21.95
CA ILE A 198 -1.31 10.56 -22.05
C ILE A 198 -1.44 9.81 -20.72
N ILE A 199 -1.91 8.57 -20.75
CA ILE A 199 -2.20 7.80 -19.54
C ILE A 199 -1.35 6.53 -19.54
N THR A 200 -0.55 6.38 -18.50
CA THR A 200 0.23 5.17 -18.25
C THR A 200 -0.19 4.53 -16.94
N HIS A 201 -0.15 3.20 -16.87
CA HIS A 201 -0.32 2.48 -15.62
C HIS A 201 0.83 1.51 -15.43
N PHE A 202 1.55 1.58 -14.30
CA PHE A 202 2.62 0.63 -13.99
C PHE A 202 2.21 -0.32 -12.87
N VAL A 203 2.16 -1.62 -13.18
CA VAL A 203 1.84 -2.71 -12.26
C VAL A 203 3.13 -3.20 -11.59
N HIS A 204 3.25 -2.99 -10.27
CA HIS A 204 4.49 -3.30 -9.54
C HIS A 204 4.58 -4.76 -9.07
N ILE A 205 3.47 -5.48 -9.12
CA ILE A 205 3.36 -6.89 -8.74
C ILE A 205 3.19 -7.77 -9.98
N PRO A 206 3.39 -9.10 -9.88
CA PRO A 206 3.28 -9.97 -11.05
C PRO A 206 1.88 -9.93 -11.67
N TRP A 207 1.79 -10.27 -12.96
CA TRP A 207 0.52 -10.53 -13.62
C TRP A 207 0.30 -12.04 -13.78
N PRO A 208 -0.82 -12.59 -13.27
CA PRO A 208 -1.05 -14.03 -13.27
C PRO A 208 -1.45 -14.52 -14.67
N THR A 209 -1.40 -15.83 -14.88
CA THR A 209 -1.88 -16.46 -16.12
C THR A 209 -3.38 -16.21 -16.28
N PRO A 210 -3.89 -16.23 -17.53
CA PRO A 210 -5.30 -15.99 -17.81
C PRO A 210 -6.23 -16.94 -17.05
N GLN A 211 -5.82 -18.20 -16.87
CA GLN A 211 -6.61 -19.20 -16.16
C GLN A 211 -6.70 -18.90 -14.67
N TYR A 212 -5.59 -18.48 -14.04
CA TYR A 212 -5.60 -18.13 -12.61
C TYR A 212 -6.30 -16.79 -12.35
N TRP A 213 -6.31 -15.87 -13.32
CA TRP A 213 -7.11 -14.65 -13.26
C TRP A 213 -8.63 -14.93 -13.18
N LYS A 214 -9.09 -16.08 -13.70
CA LYS A 214 -10.51 -16.48 -13.66
C LYS A 214 -11.02 -16.82 -12.26
N VAL A 215 -10.13 -16.91 -11.25
CA VAL A 215 -10.51 -17.01 -9.82
C VAL A 215 -11.31 -15.78 -9.38
N LEU A 216 -11.06 -14.61 -9.98
CA LEU A 216 -11.89 -13.43 -9.77
C LEU A 216 -13.28 -13.58 -10.43
N PRO A 217 -14.35 -13.13 -9.77
CA PRO A 217 -15.65 -12.98 -10.42
C PRO A 217 -15.55 -12.15 -11.70
N ARG A 218 -16.32 -12.54 -12.72
CA ARG A 218 -16.29 -11.91 -14.05
C ARG A 218 -16.43 -10.38 -13.99
N HIS A 219 -17.42 -9.87 -13.27
CA HIS A 219 -17.64 -8.42 -13.17
C HIS A 219 -16.47 -7.64 -12.53
N MET A 220 -15.64 -8.27 -11.69
CA MET A 220 -14.46 -7.62 -11.11
C MET A 220 -13.29 -7.65 -12.08
N ARG A 221 -13.01 -8.83 -12.64
CA ARG A 221 -11.86 -9.07 -13.51
C ARG A 221 -11.97 -8.33 -14.84
N ASP A 222 -13.19 -8.23 -15.40
CA ASP A 222 -13.46 -7.51 -16.64
C ASP A 222 -13.32 -6.00 -16.39
N ALA A 223 -13.86 -5.49 -15.27
CA ALA A 223 -13.71 -4.08 -14.89
C ALA A 223 -12.24 -3.67 -14.71
N ILE A 224 -11.40 -4.55 -14.15
CA ILE A 224 -9.95 -4.31 -14.01
C ILE A 224 -9.27 -4.24 -15.38
N LEU A 225 -9.54 -5.20 -16.27
CA LEU A 225 -8.97 -5.22 -17.62
C LEU A 225 -9.37 -3.98 -18.40
N GLU A 226 -10.66 -3.66 -18.42
CA GLU A 226 -11.17 -2.44 -19.04
C GLU A 226 -10.56 -1.18 -18.43
N GLY A 227 -10.37 -1.17 -17.11
CA GLY A 227 -9.71 -0.11 -16.37
C GLY A 227 -8.31 0.17 -16.88
N LEU A 228 -7.48 -0.87 -16.99
CA LEU A 228 -6.12 -0.81 -17.52
C LEU A 228 -6.08 -0.45 -19.01
N LEU A 229 -7.04 -0.92 -19.80
CA LEU A 229 -7.15 -0.61 -21.23
C LEU A 229 -7.58 0.84 -21.50
N GLY A 230 -7.88 1.63 -20.46
CA GLY A 230 -7.96 3.10 -20.56
C GLY A 230 -6.62 3.80 -20.79
N CYS A 231 -5.50 3.09 -20.58
CA CYS A 231 -4.15 3.59 -20.80
C CYS A 231 -3.78 3.68 -22.30
N ASP A 232 -2.70 4.41 -22.56
CA ASP A 232 -1.90 4.28 -23.78
C ASP A 232 -0.80 3.22 -23.58
N ILE A 233 -0.23 3.13 -22.37
CA ILE A 233 0.79 2.13 -22.01
C ILE A 233 0.47 1.50 -20.66
N VAL A 234 0.46 0.17 -20.61
CA VAL A 234 0.48 -0.63 -19.38
C VAL A 234 1.88 -1.21 -19.19
N GLY A 235 2.56 -0.78 -18.13
CA GLY A 235 3.90 -1.18 -17.76
C GLY A 235 3.92 -2.29 -16.71
N PHE A 236 4.85 -3.23 -16.85
CA PHE A 236 5.06 -4.35 -15.93
C PHE A 236 6.53 -4.51 -15.55
N GLN A 237 6.83 -5.37 -14.59
CA GLN A 237 8.21 -5.67 -14.17
C GLN A 237 8.95 -6.58 -15.16
N SER A 238 8.27 -7.61 -15.69
CA SER A 238 8.91 -8.62 -16.54
C SER A 238 8.22 -8.84 -17.88
N SER A 239 8.95 -9.45 -18.81
CA SER A 239 8.38 -9.87 -20.10
C SER A 239 7.34 -10.99 -19.95
N LEU A 240 7.41 -11.77 -18.86
CA LEU A 240 6.41 -12.78 -18.55
C LEU A 240 5.07 -12.13 -18.15
N ASP A 241 5.12 -11.09 -17.33
CA ASP A 241 3.91 -10.34 -16.94
C ASP A 241 3.23 -9.72 -18.16
N VAL A 242 4.01 -9.16 -19.10
CA VAL A 242 3.50 -8.64 -20.38
C VAL A 242 2.79 -9.74 -21.16
N ARG A 243 3.43 -10.90 -21.36
CA ARG A 243 2.80 -12.03 -22.07
C ARG A 243 1.52 -12.48 -21.40
N ASN A 244 1.53 -12.64 -20.08
CA ASN A 244 0.35 -13.05 -19.33
C ASN A 244 -0.79 -12.03 -19.46
N PHE A 245 -0.49 -10.73 -19.43
CA PHE A 245 -1.50 -9.68 -19.63
C PHE A 245 -2.11 -9.73 -21.03
N LEU A 246 -1.28 -9.85 -22.07
CA LEU A 246 -1.74 -9.99 -23.45
C LEU A 246 -2.64 -11.22 -23.64
N MET A 247 -2.21 -12.38 -23.14
CA MET A 247 -3.04 -13.60 -23.14
C MET A 247 -4.32 -13.41 -22.32
N THR A 248 -4.30 -12.60 -21.26
CA THR A 248 -5.50 -12.31 -20.47
C THR A 248 -6.48 -11.46 -21.28
N CYS A 249 -6.00 -10.47 -22.03
CA CYS A 249 -6.82 -9.65 -22.92
C CYS A 249 -7.45 -10.49 -24.06
N ASP A 250 -6.70 -11.40 -24.66
CA ASP A 250 -7.19 -12.32 -25.68
C ASP A 250 -8.18 -13.33 -25.07
N GLU A 251 -7.74 -14.19 -24.16
CA GLU A 251 -8.54 -15.33 -23.67
C GLU A 251 -9.74 -14.91 -22.81
N ASN A 252 -9.63 -13.84 -22.02
CA ASN A 252 -10.68 -13.46 -21.07
C ASN A 252 -11.58 -12.33 -21.57
N ALA A 253 -11.08 -11.45 -22.44
CA ALA A 253 -11.85 -10.33 -23.00
C ALA A 253 -12.14 -10.46 -24.50
N GLY A 254 -11.55 -11.44 -25.21
CA GLY A 254 -11.77 -11.66 -26.65
C GLY A 254 -11.23 -10.53 -27.52
N LEU A 255 -10.20 -9.82 -27.05
CA LEU A 255 -9.62 -8.67 -27.74
C LEU A 255 -8.53 -9.10 -28.71
N ALA A 256 -8.43 -8.38 -29.84
CA ALA A 256 -7.33 -8.58 -30.77
C ALA A 256 -6.01 -8.11 -30.16
N VAL A 257 -5.01 -8.99 -30.19
CA VAL A 257 -3.68 -8.76 -29.65
C VAL A 257 -2.64 -8.91 -30.75
N ASP A 258 -1.70 -7.96 -30.81
CA ASP A 258 -0.47 -8.09 -31.58
C ASP A 258 0.66 -8.47 -30.62
N ASP A 259 1.09 -9.74 -30.68
CA ASP A 259 2.18 -10.25 -29.84
C ASP A 259 3.55 -9.66 -30.20
N LYS A 260 3.77 -9.29 -31.46
CA LYS A 260 5.05 -8.73 -31.92
C LYS A 260 5.21 -7.32 -31.39
N GLU A 261 4.19 -6.49 -31.58
CA GLU A 261 4.15 -5.12 -31.07
C GLU A 261 3.80 -5.04 -29.59
N ARG A 262 3.41 -6.17 -29.00
CA ARG A 262 2.95 -6.32 -27.61
C ARG A 262 1.87 -5.30 -27.31
N ALA A 263 0.79 -5.36 -28.06
CA ALA A 263 -0.27 -4.37 -28.03
C ALA A 263 -1.65 -5.02 -28.09
N VAL A 264 -2.64 -4.33 -27.52
CA VAL A 264 -4.05 -4.72 -27.54
C VAL A 264 -4.82 -3.67 -28.34
N LEU A 265 -5.66 -4.12 -29.27
CA LEU A 265 -6.56 -3.25 -30.01
C LEU A 265 -7.91 -3.19 -29.30
N ILE A 266 -8.35 -1.99 -28.94
CA ILE A 266 -9.63 -1.76 -28.26
C ILE A 266 -10.22 -0.41 -28.66
N ASP A 267 -11.49 -0.40 -29.07
CA ASP A 267 -12.24 0.80 -29.45
C ASP A 267 -11.48 1.72 -30.44
N GLY A 268 -10.80 1.13 -31.43
CA GLY A 268 -10.00 1.86 -32.42
C GLY A 268 -8.68 2.45 -31.89
N ARG A 269 -8.30 2.15 -30.63
CA ARG A 269 -7.03 2.54 -30.01
C ARG A 269 -6.11 1.35 -29.87
N VAL A 270 -4.81 1.65 -29.82
CA VAL A 270 -3.75 0.69 -29.51
C VAL A 270 -3.26 0.95 -28.10
N VAL A 271 -3.30 -0.07 -27.25
CA VAL A 271 -2.76 -0.03 -25.89
C VAL A 271 -1.52 -0.89 -25.84
N TYR A 272 -0.37 -0.29 -25.54
CA TYR A 272 0.90 -1.00 -25.50
C TYR A 272 1.16 -1.64 -24.14
N ALA A 273 1.50 -2.93 -24.14
CA ALA A 273 2.02 -3.61 -22.97
C ALA A 273 3.56 -3.62 -23.02
N ARG A 274 4.21 -3.10 -21.98
CA ARG A 274 5.67 -2.95 -21.93
C ARG A 274 6.20 -3.42 -20.58
N HIS A 275 7.48 -3.79 -20.53
CA HIS A 275 8.13 -4.14 -19.28
C HIS A 275 9.28 -3.18 -19.01
N TYR A 276 9.31 -2.63 -17.80
CA TYR A 276 10.33 -1.70 -17.32
C TYR A 276 10.76 -2.16 -15.93
N PRO A 277 11.73 -3.09 -15.82
CA PRO A 277 12.13 -3.64 -14.53
C PRO A 277 12.63 -2.52 -13.62
N ILE A 278 11.92 -2.30 -12.51
CA ILE A 278 12.26 -1.23 -11.57
C ILE A 278 13.56 -1.56 -10.85
N SER A 279 14.36 -0.52 -10.61
CA SER A 279 15.64 -0.64 -9.92
C SER A 279 15.73 0.35 -8.76
N ILE A 280 16.87 0.35 -8.07
CA ILE A 280 17.20 1.28 -7.00
C ILE A 280 18.01 2.46 -7.54
N GLU A 281 18.04 3.56 -6.80
CA GLU A 281 19.04 4.61 -7.00
C GLU A 281 20.38 4.11 -6.45
N VAL A 282 21.20 3.53 -7.33
CA VAL A 282 22.45 2.85 -6.97
C VAL A 282 23.41 3.81 -6.27
N ALA A 283 23.51 5.06 -6.74
CA ALA A 283 24.47 6.01 -6.20
C ALA A 283 24.10 6.44 -4.77
N ALA A 284 22.84 6.79 -4.51
CA ALA A 284 22.34 7.14 -3.17
C ALA A 284 22.42 5.95 -2.23
N THR A 285 22.07 4.74 -2.69
CA THR A 285 22.16 3.53 -1.88
C THR A 285 23.61 3.25 -1.48
N THR A 286 24.55 3.40 -2.41
CA THR A 286 25.98 3.25 -2.16
C THR A 286 26.49 4.29 -1.17
N ARG A 287 26.14 5.57 -1.36
CA ARG A 287 26.49 6.65 -0.41
C ARG A 287 25.94 6.37 0.99
N LEU A 288 24.71 5.88 1.11
CA LEU A 288 24.11 5.52 2.39
C LEU A 288 24.87 4.36 3.06
N ALA A 289 25.26 3.34 2.30
CA ALA A 289 26.01 2.19 2.82
C ALA A 289 27.35 2.58 3.46
N PHE A 290 28.00 3.64 2.98
CA PHE A 290 29.25 4.18 3.53
C PHE A 290 29.06 5.37 4.46
N SER A 291 27.82 5.70 4.83
CA SER A 291 27.55 6.81 5.76
C SER A 291 28.07 6.51 7.16
N HIS A 292 28.46 7.55 7.90
CA HIS A 292 29.01 7.39 9.25
C HIS A 292 28.08 6.60 10.18
N SER A 293 26.76 6.85 10.13
CA SER A 293 25.77 6.14 10.93
C SER A 293 25.71 4.65 10.61
N VAL A 294 25.79 4.26 9.32
CA VAL A 294 25.84 2.86 8.91
C VAL A 294 27.14 2.19 9.37
N LEU A 295 28.28 2.86 9.22
CA LEU A 295 29.57 2.34 9.68
C LEU A 295 29.64 2.17 11.21
N VAL A 296 28.94 3.01 11.97
CA VAL A 296 28.77 2.84 13.43
C VAL A 296 28.00 1.56 13.74
N GLU A 297 26.89 1.30 13.05
CA GLU A 297 26.11 0.06 13.23
C GLU A 297 26.88 -1.17 12.74
N GLU A 298 27.66 -1.04 11.66
CA GLU A 298 28.51 -2.12 11.17
C GLU A 298 29.56 -2.55 12.21
N ARG A 299 30.17 -1.60 12.93
CA ARG A 299 31.11 -1.92 14.02
C ARG A 299 30.43 -2.73 15.13
N LYS A 300 29.21 -2.37 15.51
CA LYS A 300 28.43 -3.14 16.50
C LYS A 300 28.08 -4.54 16.01
N LEU A 301 27.80 -4.69 14.71
CA LEU A 301 27.57 -6.01 14.11
C LEU A 301 28.84 -6.87 14.13
N ARG A 302 30.02 -6.27 13.91
CA ARG A 302 31.32 -6.98 13.94
C ARG A 302 31.68 -7.56 15.31
N GLU A 303 31.16 -6.99 16.40
CA GLU A 303 31.41 -7.49 17.76
C GLU A 303 30.85 -8.90 18.01
N TRP A 304 29.81 -9.31 17.27
CA TRP A 304 29.15 -10.60 17.49
C TRP A 304 28.93 -11.43 16.23
N ARG A 305 29.15 -10.88 15.03
CA ARG A 305 28.91 -11.61 13.79
C ARG A 305 29.73 -12.92 13.78
N PRO A 306 29.12 -14.05 13.42
CA PRO A 306 29.86 -15.30 13.24
C PRO A 306 30.75 -15.22 11.99
N GLU A 307 31.50 -16.30 11.75
CA GLU A 307 32.26 -16.49 10.51
C GLU A 307 31.35 -16.42 9.27
N HIS A 308 30.17 -17.06 9.34
CA HIS A 308 29.20 -17.05 8.25
C HIS A 308 27.85 -16.47 8.69
N LEU A 309 27.41 -15.39 8.05
CA LEU A 309 26.13 -14.75 8.34
C LEU A 309 25.24 -14.76 7.08
N ILE A 310 24.12 -15.46 7.17
CA ILE A 310 23.05 -15.40 6.18
C ILE A 310 22.06 -14.34 6.65
N VAL A 311 21.88 -13.28 5.86
CA VAL A 311 20.97 -12.17 6.19
C VAL A 311 19.75 -12.22 5.29
N ARG A 312 18.58 -12.03 5.91
CA ARG A 312 17.29 -11.93 5.23
C ARG A 312 16.53 -10.73 5.76
N ILE A 313 16.14 -9.82 4.87
CA ILE A 313 15.37 -8.62 5.23
C ILE A 313 14.11 -8.60 4.38
N ASP A 314 12.96 -8.83 5.03
CA ASP A 314 11.69 -8.98 4.33
C ASP A 314 10.54 -8.34 5.12
N ARG A 315 9.47 -8.01 4.40
CA ARG A 315 8.16 -7.83 5.04
C ARG A 315 7.60 -9.19 5.42
N THR A 316 6.82 -9.24 6.49
CA THR A 316 6.11 -10.44 6.91
C THR A 316 4.97 -10.74 5.92
N ASP A 317 5.30 -11.41 4.82
CA ASP A 317 4.38 -11.71 3.73
C ASP A 317 4.62 -13.12 3.16
N PRO A 318 3.57 -13.91 2.87
CA PRO A 318 3.72 -15.26 2.34
C PRO A 318 4.45 -15.33 1.00
N SER A 319 4.36 -14.30 0.15
CA SER A 319 5.09 -14.22 -1.13
C SER A 319 6.61 -14.24 -0.95
N LYS A 320 7.10 -13.91 0.25
CA LYS A 320 8.54 -13.87 0.52
C LYS A 320 9.14 -15.23 0.78
N ASN A 321 8.37 -16.29 0.93
CA ASN A 321 8.93 -17.64 1.10
C ASN A 321 9.81 -17.81 2.35
N ILE A 322 9.52 -17.05 3.41
CA ILE A 322 10.34 -16.99 4.64
C ILE A 322 10.42 -18.35 5.32
N VAL A 323 9.29 -19.08 5.43
CA VAL A 323 9.22 -20.40 6.05
C VAL A 323 10.10 -21.42 5.32
N ARG A 324 10.07 -21.44 3.98
CA ARG A 324 10.93 -22.36 3.22
C ARG A 324 12.40 -21.99 3.34
N GLY A 325 12.73 -20.70 3.47
CA GLY A 325 14.09 -20.26 3.79
C GLY A 325 14.63 -20.85 5.10
N PHE A 326 13.82 -20.84 6.17
CA PHE A 326 14.22 -21.48 7.42
C PHE A 326 14.33 -23.01 7.30
N ARG A 327 13.43 -23.66 6.55
CA ARG A 327 13.53 -25.11 6.30
C ARG A 327 14.79 -25.49 5.54
N ALA A 328 15.13 -24.73 4.49
CA ALA A 328 16.36 -24.92 3.73
C ALA A 328 17.61 -24.74 4.62
N PHE A 329 17.60 -23.77 5.53
CA PHE A 329 18.66 -23.62 6.52
C PHE A 329 18.78 -24.83 7.47
N GLY A 330 17.65 -25.43 7.86
CA GLY A 330 17.65 -26.68 8.63
C GLY A 330 18.29 -27.84 7.85
N ILE A 331 17.93 -27.98 6.56
CA ILE A 331 18.52 -29.00 5.67
C ILE A 331 20.04 -28.79 5.53
N LEU A 332 20.50 -27.54 5.35
CA LEU A 332 21.92 -27.21 5.32
C LEU A 332 22.64 -27.71 6.57
N LEU A 333 22.11 -27.43 7.77
CA LEU A 333 22.73 -27.85 9.03
C LEU A 333 22.63 -29.36 9.30
N ASP A 334 21.70 -30.06 8.66
CA ASP A 334 21.60 -31.52 8.71
C ASP A 334 22.59 -32.19 7.76
N GLN A 335 22.76 -31.65 6.55
CA GLN A 335 23.70 -32.14 5.54
C GLN A 335 25.16 -31.76 5.85
N HIS A 336 25.36 -30.63 6.54
CA HIS A 336 26.67 -30.09 6.89
C HIS A 336 26.77 -29.80 8.40
N PRO A 337 26.93 -30.84 9.24
CA PRO A 337 27.03 -30.68 10.69
C PRO A 337 28.20 -29.79 11.14
N GLU A 338 29.28 -29.70 10.35
CA GLU A 338 30.44 -28.84 10.57
C GLU A 338 30.08 -27.36 10.65
N LEU A 339 29.02 -26.93 9.96
CA LEU A 339 28.57 -25.53 9.97
C LEU A 339 27.82 -25.16 11.25
N ARG A 340 27.47 -26.13 12.11
CA ARG A 340 26.69 -25.89 13.33
C ARG A 340 27.49 -25.02 14.31
N GLY A 341 26.98 -23.82 14.56
CA GLY A 341 27.65 -22.83 15.41
C GLY A 341 28.65 -21.93 14.66
N GLN A 342 28.98 -22.25 13.41
CA GLN A 342 29.81 -21.42 12.52
C GLN A 342 28.96 -20.50 11.64
N VAL A 343 27.72 -20.90 11.32
CA VAL A 343 26.77 -20.08 10.55
C VAL A 343 25.59 -19.58 11.39
N THR A 344 25.22 -18.31 11.23
CA THR A 344 23.98 -17.73 11.77
C THR A 344 23.05 -17.27 10.66
N PHE A 345 21.77 -17.55 10.80
CA PHE A 345 20.70 -17.00 9.95
C PHE A 345 20.02 -15.83 10.69
N LEU A 346 20.24 -14.61 10.22
CA LEU A 346 19.57 -13.40 10.73
C LEU A 346 18.40 -13.02 9.82
N ALA A 347 17.17 -13.14 10.35
CA ALA A 347 15.96 -12.70 9.67
C ALA A 347 15.40 -11.43 10.33
N SER A 348 15.50 -10.29 9.63
CA SER A 348 14.83 -9.05 9.99
C SER A 348 13.48 -8.96 9.27
N LEU A 349 12.41 -9.26 10.00
CA LEU A 349 11.05 -9.32 9.45
C LEU A 349 10.25 -8.10 9.90
N MET A 350 10.00 -7.18 8.98
CA MET A 350 9.16 -6.01 9.24
C MET A 350 7.69 -6.45 9.28
N PRO A 351 6.93 -6.13 10.35
CA PRO A 351 5.49 -6.31 10.34
C PRO A 351 4.88 -5.51 9.18
N SER A 352 3.97 -6.13 8.44
CA SER A 352 3.23 -5.48 7.36
C SER A 352 1.79 -5.94 7.40
N ARG A 353 0.84 -5.05 7.11
CA ARG A 353 -0.60 -5.36 7.01
C ARG A 353 -1.18 -5.92 8.31
N THR A 354 -0.86 -5.26 9.44
CA THR A 354 -1.37 -5.64 10.77
C THR A 354 -2.88 -5.41 10.93
N ASP A 355 -3.47 -4.71 9.97
CA ASP A 355 -4.87 -4.29 9.85
C ASP A 355 -5.72 -5.21 8.96
N VAL A 356 -5.14 -6.23 8.31
CA VAL A 356 -5.91 -7.25 7.56
C VAL A 356 -6.40 -8.30 8.56
N PRO A 357 -7.71 -8.34 8.92
CA PRO A 357 -8.23 -9.30 9.88
C PRO A 357 -8.25 -10.70 9.25
N GLY A 358 -7.83 -11.72 10.01
CA GLY A 358 -7.98 -13.11 9.61
C GLY A 358 -7.06 -14.06 10.37
N ALA A 359 -7.50 -15.31 10.54
CA ALA A 359 -6.70 -16.42 11.09
C ALA A 359 -5.31 -16.56 10.43
N GLN A 360 -5.20 -16.07 9.18
CA GLN A 360 -3.97 -16.04 8.42
C GLN A 360 -2.90 -15.09 9.01
N GLY A 361 -3.25 -13.91 9.57
CA GLY A 361 -2.26 -12.96 10.13
C GLY A 361 -1.61 -13.44 11.44
N HIS A 362 -2.44 -13.96 12.37
CA HIS A 362 -1.97 -14.53 13.65
C HIS A 362 -1.28 -15.88 13.46
N GLY A 363 -1.81 -16.74 12.58
CA GLY A 363 -1.19 -18.01 12.20
C GLY A 363 0.20 -17.85 11.56
N ARG A 364 0.39 -16.81 10.72
CA ARG A 364 1.68 -16.52 10.06
C ARG A 364 2.82 -16.25 11.02
N SER A 365 2.59 -15.38 12.01
CA SER A 365 3.63 -15.07 13.02
C SER A 365 3.98 -16.29 13.87
N ALA A 366 2.98 -17.12 14.21
CA ALA A 366 3.19 -18.37 14.94
C ALA A 366 3.94 -19.42 14.09
N GLN A 367 3.58 -19.58 12.82
CA GLN A 367 4.23 -20.50 11.88
C GLN A 367 5.68 -20.11 11.60
N LEU A 368 5.96 -18.80 11.43
CA LEU A 368 7.32 -18.29 11.27
C LEU A 368 8.17 -18.56 12.51
N ARG A 369 7.63 -18.28 13.70
CA ARG A 369 8.32 -18.59 14.97
C ARG A 369 8.53 -20.09 15.13
N ARG A 370 7.57 -20.92 14.74
CA ARG A 370 7.69 -22.39 14.77
C ARG A 370 8.76 -22.88 13.80
N ALA A 371 8.77 -22.40 12.55
CA ALA A 371 9.77 -22.77 11.56
C ALA A 371 11.18 -22.36 11.99
N ALA A 372 11.36 -21.11 12.45
CA ALA A 372 12.63 -20.65 12.99
C ALA A 372 13.07 -21.49 14.19
N ARG A 373 12.14 -21.80 15.12
CA ARG A 373 12.43 -22.68 16.26
C ARG A 373 12.79 -24.09 15.83
N GLN A 374 12.08 -24.70 14.88
CA GLN A 374 12.37 -26.05 14.41
C GLN A 374 13.76 -26.14 13.77
N SER A 375 14.17 -25.11 13.02
CA SER A 375 15.53 -25.03 12.47
C SER A 375 16.59 -24.80 13.56
N CYS A 376 16.24 -24.17 14.69
CA CYS A 376 17.17 -23.92 15.80
C CYS A 376 17.15 -24.99 16.93
N LEU A 377 16.07 -25.77 17.08
CA LEU A 377 15.80 -26.65 18.23
C LEU A 377 16.56 -27.99 18.20
N ARG A 378 17.50 -28.19 17.28
CA ARG A 378 18.50 -29.26 17.39
C ARG A 378 19.71 -28.84 18.27
N ARG A 379 19.46 -28.03 19.30
CA ARG A 379 20.34 -27.80 20.45
C ARG A 379 19.54 -27.98 21.75
N PRO A 380 20.07 -28.68 22.76
CA PRO A 380 19.57 -28.59 24.13
C PRO A 380 20.08 -27.29 24.76
N GLN A 381 19.53 -26.12 24.39
CA GLN A 381 19.48 -24.87 25.18
C GLN A 381 18.87 -23.70 24.36
N PRO A 382 18.15 -22.75 24.98
CA PRO A 382 17.25 -21.85 24.25
C PRO A 382 17.96 -20.59 23.73
N CYS A 383 18.23 -20.51 22.42
CA CYS A 383 18.51 -19.25 21.73
C CYS A 383 17.26 -18.76 20.96
N VAL A 384 16.33 -18.13 21.68
CA VAL A 384 15.31 -17.26 21.09
C VAL A 384 15.36 -15.93 21.85
N GLN A 385 16.30 -15.04 21.49
CA GLN A 385 16.21 -13.65 21.93
C GLN A 385 15.23 -12.90 21.02
N GLY A 386 13.93 -13.01 21.34
CA GLY A 386 12.95 -12.07 20.84
C GLY A 386 13.10 -10.73 21.54
N ARG A 387 13.96 -9.84 21.03
CA ARG A 387 13.92 -8.43 21.47
C ARG A 387 12.63 -7.80 20.93
N ARG A 388 11.61 -7.68 21.78
CA ARG A 388 10.54 -6.69 21.55
C ARG A 388 11.21 -5.32 21.59
N ALA A 389 11.15 -4.57 20.50
CA ALA A 389 11.44 -3.14 20.55
C ALA A 389 10.43 -2.50 21.52
N ARG A 390 10.86 -2.18 22.74
CA ARG A 390 10.09 -1.33 23.65
C ARG A 390 10.22 0.09 23.13
N GLN A 391 9.10 0.70 22.75
CA GLN A 391 9.03 2.14 22.48
C GLN A 391 9.51 2.92 23.72
N PRO A 392 10.29 4.00 23.57
CA PRO A 392 10.76 4.80 24.68
C PRO A 392 9.67 5.80 25.10
N GLN A 393 8.61 5.32 25.74
CA GLN A 393 7.69 6.18 26.49
C GLN A 393 7.47 5.55 27.86
N GLN A 394 7.90 6.27 28.90
CA GLN A 394 7.75 6.04 30.35
C GLN A 394 9.09 6.03 31.12
N ARG A 395 9.90 7.08 30.96
CA ARG A 395 10.94 7.45 31.96
C ARG A 395 11.04 8.97 32.20
N ARG A 396 9.93 9.72 32.06
CA ARG A 396 9.89 11.16 32.40
C ARG A 396 8.87 11.59 33.46
N HIS A 397 8.13 10.67 34.09
CA HIS A 397 7.16 11.04 35.14
C HIS A 397 7.58 10.79 36.59
N ARG A 398 8.85 10.41 36.85
CA ARG A 398 9.32 10.17 38.24
C ARG A 398 10.32 11.18 38.80
N ALA A 399 10.66 12.24 38.06
CA ALA A 399 11.64 13.25 38.48
C ALA A 399 11.07 14.67 38.71
N VAL A 400 9.74 14.84 38.75
CA VAL A 400 9.09 16.17 38.95
C VAL A 400 8.27 16.23 40.26
N ARG A 401 8.24 15.15 41.06
CA ARG A 401 7.48 15.12 42.33
C ARG A 401 8.29 15.39 43.60
N GLU A 402 9.56 15.78 43.48
CA GLU A 402 10.45 15.98 44.64
C GLU A 402 10.99 17.42 44.80
N ARG A 403 10.48 18.38 44.02
CA ARG A 403 10.85 19.81 44.12
C ARG A 403 9.66 20.76 44.31
N ARG A 404 8.62 20.32 45.02
CA ARG A 404 7.52 21.18 45.53
C ARG A 404 7.10 20.83 46.97
N ARG A 405 8.07 20.49 47.80
CA ARG A 405 8.01 20.68 49.25
C ARG A 405 9.14 21.64 49.58
N ILE A 406 8.88 22.60 50.49
CA ILE A 406 9.67 23.80 50.77
C ILE A 406 9.24 25.02 49.93
N ARG A 407 8.11 25.62 50.31
CA ARG A 407 7.92 27.07 50.57
C ARG A 407 6.42 27.36 50.71
N GLY A 408 6.04 28.00 51.82
CA GLY A 408 4.73 28.65 51.97
C GLY A 408 3.87 28.10 53.11
N ALA A 409 4.29 28.37 54.35
CA ALA A 409 3.41 28.40 55.51
C ALA A 409 2.81 29.82 55.64
N ALA A 410 1.49 29.89 55.91
CA ALA A 410 0.72 30.96 56.58
C ALA A 410 -0.77 30.78 56.17
N SER A 411 -1.62 30.17 57.02
CA SER A 411 -2.63 30.84 57.89
C SER A 411 -3.61 31.74 57.10
N SER A 412 -4.94 31.62 57.13
CA SER A 412 -5.86 31.34 58.24
C SER A 412 -7.30 31.04 57.72
N ARG A 413 -8.08 30.35 58.53
CA ARG A 413 -9.53 29.98 58.45
C ARG A 413 -10.44 31.11 59.04
N PRO A 414 -11.79 30.98 59.21
CA PRO A 414 -12.88 30.18 58.59
C PRO A 414 -14.24 30.97 58.44
N PHE A 415 -15.38 30.24 58.37
CA PHE A 415 -16.84 30.57 58.46
C PHE A 415 -17.59 30.46 57.11
N GLY A 416 -18.77 29.85 56.96
CA GLY A 416 -19.71 29.19 57.89
C GLY A 416 -21.18 29.41 57.46
N GLN A 417 -21.76 28.49 56.65
CA GLN A 417 -23.21 28.10 56.57
C GLN A 417 -24.30 29.18 56.24
N PRO A 418 -25.62 28.83 56.04
CA PRO A 418 -26.26 28.34 54.80
C PRO A 418 -27.60 29.05 54.45
N VAL A 419 -28.41 28.51 53.50
CA VAL A 419 -29.93 28.44 53.46
C VAL A 419 -30.59 28.79 52.10
N ARG A 420 -31.36 27.80 51.56
CA ARG A 420 -32.67 27.76 50.80
C ARG A 420 -32.97 28.83 49.71
N HIS A 421 -33.69 28.60 48.60
CA HIS A 421 -34.95 27.86 48.37
C HIS A 421 -35.33 27.82 46.85
N ARG A 422 -36.10 26.78 46.45
CA ARG A 422 -37.14 26.68 45.38
C ARG A 422 -36.71 26.81 43.89
N GLY A 423 -37.27 26.07 42.94
CA GLY A 423 -38.47 25.22 42.96
C GLY A 423 -38.48 24.19 41.83
N ASP A 424 -39.22 23.13 42.08
CA ASP A 424 -39.47 21.97 41.21
C ASP A 424 -40.99 21.85 41.06
N GLY A 425 -41.47 21.65 39.84
CA GLY A 425 -42.88 21.57 39.48
C GLY A 425 -43.14 20.33 38.62
N ARG A 426 -43.81 19.34 39.22
CA ARG A 426 -44.22 18.06 38.61
C ARG A 426 -45.62 18.13 37.96
N ARG A 427 -45.93 17.04 37.23
CA ARG A 427 -47.24 16.34 37.00
C ARG A 427 -47.95 16.71 35.69
N ASP A 428 -48.67 15.84 34.99
CA ASP A 428 -48.94 14.39 35.02
C ASP A 428 -49.62 14.02 33.67
N LEU A 429 -49.57 12.74 33.28
CA LEU A 429 -50.36 12.10 32.19
C LEU A 429 -51.86 11.98 32.58
N PRO A 430 -52.81 11.78 31.63
CA PRO A 430 -53.21 10.41 31.25
C PRO A 430 -53.68 10.18 29.78
N ARG A 431 -53.56 8.92 29.32
CA ARG A 431 -54.31 8.22 28.23
C ARG A 431 -55.68 7.70 28.80
N PRO A 432 -56.72 7.23 28.06
CA PRO A 432 -56.65 6.16 27.02
C PRO A 432 -57.80 6.00 25.97
N GLY A 433 -57.65 4.99 25.09
CA GLY A 433 -58.72 4.19 24.45
C GLY A 433 -59.05 4.51 22.98
N ASP A 434 -59.52 3.61 22.10
CA ASP A 434 -59.60 2.13 22.00
C ASP A 434 -60.21 1.77 20.61
N GLY A 435 -60.06 0.53 20.11
CA GLY A 435 -60.90 -0.07 19.02
C GLY A 435 -60.22 -0.33 17.65
N ARG A 436 -59.78 -1.56 17.31
CA ARG A 436 -60.50 -2.68 16.60
C ARG A 436 -61.04 -2.29 15.21
N GLY A 437 -60.92 -3.03 14.09
CA GLY A 437 -60.46 -4.37 13.71
C GLY A 437 -61.02 -4.73 12.31
N GLY A 438 -60.49 -5.78 11.64
CA GLY A 438 -61.05 -6.42 10.42
C GLY A 438 -60.10 -6.41 9.21
N LYS A 439 -59.38 -7.49 8.86
CA LYS A 439 -59.76 -8.67 8.04
C LYS A 439 -60.28 -8.34 6.63
N GLU A 440 -59.47 -8.64 5.59
CA GLU A 440 -59.75 -9.64 4.54
C GLU A 440 -58.78 -9.52 3.34
N ALA A 441 -58.25 -10.66 2.93
CA ALA A 441 -57.80 -10.99 1.57
C ALA A 441 -58.73 -12.15 1.11
N PRO A 442 -58.64 -12.74 -0.11
CA PRO A 442 -57.75 -12.50 -1.26
C PRO A 442 -58.50 -12.51 -2.63
N GLU A 443 -57.80 -12.44 -3.76
CA GLU A 443 -57.86 -13.41 -4.89
C GLU A 443 -57.62 -12.84 -6.32
N ARG A 444 -56.81 -13.63 -7.06
CA ARG A 444 -56.78 -13.89 -8.52
C ARG A 444 -56.38 -12.74 -9.47
N GLY A 445 -55.53 -12.95 -10.49
CA GLY A 445 -54.85 -14.13 -10.98
C GLY A 445 -54.35 -13.94 -12.43
N CYS A 446 -53.42 -14.81 -12.85
CA CYS A 446 -53.16 -15.27 -14.24
C CYS A 446 -52.73 -14.25 -15.33
N SER A 447 -51.88 -14.54 -16.32
CA SER A 447 -51.12 -15.73 -16.70
C SER A 447 -50.15 -15.42 -17.85
N ARG A 448 -49.05 -16.20 -17.91
CA ARG A 448 -48.46 -16.90 -19.08
C ARG A 448 -47.70 -16.15 -20.21
N ARG A 449 -46.45 -16.65 -20.37
CA ARG A 449 -45.78 -17.19 -21.58
C ARG A 449 -45.39 -16.17 -22.68
N ARG A 450 -44.24 -16.26 -23.36
CA ARG A 450 -43.63 -17.41 -24.05
C ARG A 450 -42.19 -17.06 -24.47
N ALA A 451 -41.35 -18.09 -24.58
CA ALA A 451 -40.07 -18.05 -25.27
C ALA A 451 -40.26 -17.95 -26.80
N HIS A 452 -39.27 -17.39 -27.51
CA HIS A 452 -38.83 -17.89 -28.81
C HIS A 452 -37.45 -17.36 -29.22
N LYS A 453 -36.61 -18.34 -29.60
CA LYS A 453 -35.42 -18.34 -30.47
C LYS A 453 -34.13 -17.70 -29.98
#